data_AF-A0A2X1PPM3-F1
#
_entry.id   AF-A0A2X1PPM3-F1
#
_cell.length_a   1.000
_cell.length_b   1.000
_cell.length_c   1.000
_cell.angle_alpha   90.00
_cell.angle_beta   90.00
_cell.angle_gamma   90.00
#
_symmetry.space_group_name_H-M   'P 1'
#
loop_
_entity.id
_entity.type
_entity.pdbx_description
1 polymer ?
#
loop_
_entity_poly.entity_id
_entity_poly.type
_entity_poly.pdbx_seq_one_letter_code
_entity_poly.pdbx_strand_id
1 'polypeptide(L)'
;MLPELGFFLLLLATASAFFLALVPQFGLFKKNSTLINAAWPLSYIFTLATTFSIGLLAYSFAVDDFTLEYVAAHSNSQLPTFFKMAATWGGHEGSMLFWLFSLSLWLAAFAFFNRKNDRTFSAQSLSLLGLICFGFAVFILFYSNPFGRIFPAPAEGRDLNPMLQDVGLIFHPPLLYVGYVGFAVNFAMSLSALIYNQSARQIARSMRGWVLVSWLFLTIGIVLGAWWAYYELGWGGWWFWDPVENASLMPWLLGLALLHSLMATEKQGVFSYWTTLFLCLLLPLAY
;
A
#
# COMPACT_ATOMS: atom_id res chain seq x y z
N MET A 1 7.34 -20.56 16.44
CA MET A 1 6.95 -19.48 17.38
C MET A 1 7.01 -18.10 16.73
N LEU A 2 8.06 -17.77 15.96
CA LEU A 2 8.12 -16.46 15.27
C LEU A 2 7.04 -16.27 14.19
N PRO A 3 6.68 -17.27 13.36
CA PRO A 3 5.60 -17.07 12.40
C PRO A 3 4.23 -16.89 13.05
N GLU A 4 3.96 -17.54 14.19
CA GLU A 4 2.74 -17.32 14.96
C GLU A 4 2.67 -15.90 15.51
N LEU A 5 3.80 -15.33 15.92
CA LEU A 5 3.88 -13.93 16.32
C LEU A 5 3.62 -13.00 15.12
N GLY A 6 4.17 -13.32 13.95
CA GLY A 6 3.91 -12.58 12.69
C GLY A 6 2.42 -12.57 12.33
N PHE A 7 1.76 -13.72 12.44
CA PHE A 7 0.32 -13.85 12.25
C PHE A 7 -0.50 -13.11 13.32
N PHE A 8 -0.10 -13.19 14.59
CA PHE A 8 -0.74 -12.44 15.67
C PHE A 8 -0.64 -10.92 15.44
N LEU A 9 0.50 -10.43 14.97
CA LEU A 9 0.68 -9.02 14.60
C LEU A 9 -0.21 -8.62 13.42
N LEU A 10 -0.45 -9.51 12.45
CA LEU A 10 -1.41 -9.28 11.39
C LEU A 10 -2.86 -9.21 11.91
N LEU A 11 -3.22 -10.04 12.89
CA LEU A 11 -4.52 -9.94 13.59
C LEU A 11 -4.63 -8.60 14.36
N LEU A 12 -3.57 -8.19 15.05
CA LEU A 12 -3.53 -6.90 15.75
C LEU A 12 -3.66 -5.72 14.78
N ALA A 13 -2.99 -5.79 13.62
CA ALA A 13 -3.14 -4.81 12.55
C ALA A 13 -4.61 -4.77 12.07
N THR A 14 -5.21 -5.92 11.81
CA THR A 14 -6.61 -6.01 11.36
C THR A 14 -7.57 -5.39 12.38
N ALA A 15 -7.42 -5.72 13.66
CA ALA A 15 -8.22 -5.12 14.74
C ALA A 15 -8.01 -3.59 14.82
N SER A 16 -6.77 -3.14 14.71
CA SER A 16 -6.43 -1.70 14.74
C SER A 16 -7.05 -0.95 13.56
N ALA A 17 -7.02 -1.53 12.35
CA ALA A 17 -7.65 -0.96 11.16
C ALA A 17 -9.18 -0.92 11.30
N PHE A 18 -9.80 -1.97 11.84
CA PHE A 18 -11.23 -2.01 12.14
C PHE A 18 -11.63 -0.88 13.11
N PHE A 19 -10.93 -0.73 14.23
CA PHE A 19 -11.20 0.34 15.18
C PHE A 19 -10.88 1.72 14.59
N LEU A 20 -9.83 1.85 13.77
CA LEU A 20 -9.51 3.10 13.08
C LEU A 20 -10.63 3.51 12.12
N ALA A 21 -11.26 2.55 11.44
CA ALA A 21 -12.38 2.82 10.55
C ALA A 21 -13.61 3.31 11.33
N LEU A 22 -13.93 2.71 12.49
CA LEU A 22 -15.20 2.95 13.18
C LEU A 22 -15.15 3.98 14.31
N VAL A 23 -14.11 3.95 15.15
CA VAL A 23 -14.05 4.74 16.40
C VAL A 23 -14.01 6.25 16.13
N PRO A 24 -13.12 6.77 15.25
CA PRO A 24 -13.13 8.18 14.90
C PRO A 24 -14.44 8.60 14.24
N GLN A 25 -15.02 7.75 13.39
CA GLN A 25 -16.30 8.01 12.73
C GLN A 25 -17.43 8.22 13.75
N PHE A 26 -17.53 7.32 14.73
CA PHE A 26 -18.48 7.46 15.83
C PHE A 26 -18.19 8.71 16.69
N GLY A 27 -16.91 9.03 16.89
CA GLY A 27 -16.47 10.27 17.53
C GLY A 27 -16.95 11.53 16.82
N LEU A 28 -16.87 11.57 15.50
CA LEU A 28 -17.35 12.68 14.68
C LEU A 28 -18.88 12.84 14.79
N PHE A 29 -19.63 11.74 14.73
CA PHE A 29 -21.09 11.77 14.91
C PHE A 29 -21.52 12.26 16.29
N LYS A 30 -20.81 11.85 17.35
CA LYS A 30 -21.09 12.26 18.74
C LYS A 30 -20.40 13.55 19.14
N LYS A 31 -19.62 14.19 18.25
CA LYS A 31 -18.76 15.35 18.54
C LYS A 31 -17.86 15.12 19.77
N ASN A 32 -17.39 13.87 19.96
CA ASN A 32 -16.56 13.47 21.08
C ASN A 32 -15.07 13.52 20.70
N SER A 33 -14.34 14.48 21.28
CA SER A 33 -12.93 14.73 20.97
C SER A 33 -12.01 13.55 21.30
N THR A 34 -12.31 12.77 22.34
CA THR A 34 -11.52 11.60 22.73
C THR A 34 -11.55 10.53 21.64
N LEU A 35 -12.73 10.25 21.11
CA LEU A 35 -12.90 9.25 20.06
C LEU A 35 -12.32 9.72 18.71
N ILE A 36 -12.44 11.01 18.39
CA ILE A 36 -11.78 11.62 17.23
C ILE A 36 -10.25 11.47 17.36
N ASN A 37 -9.69 11.77 18.53
CA ASN A 37 -8.26 11.70 18.78
C ASN A 37 -7.70 10.26 18.75
N ALA A 38 -8.55 9.23 18.81
CA ALA A 38 -8.13 7.83 18.69
C ALA A 38 -7.58 7.50 17.28
N ALA A 39 -7.88 8.30 16.25
CA ALA A 39 -7.42 8.05 14.88
C ALA A 39 -5.89 7.95 14.77
N TRP A 40 -5.15 8.84 15.45
CA TRP A 40 -3.69 8.87 15.40
C TRP A 40 -3.02 7.66 16.05
N PRO A 41 -3.26 7.32 17.33
CA PRO A 41 -2.65 6.14 17.94
C PRO A 41 -3.03 4.86 17.21
N LEU A 42 -4.28 4.70 16.76
CA LEU A 42 -4.68 3.51 15.99
C LEU A 42 -3.93 3.40 14.65
N SER A 43 -3.68 4.52 13.97
CA SER A 43 -2.85 4.56 12.75
C SER A 43 -1.43 4.10 13.00
N TYR A 44 -0.81 4.53 14.11
CA TYR A 44 0.55 4.12 14.47
C TYR A 44 0.63 2.67 14.93
N ILE A 45 -0.34 2.18 15.70
CA ILE A 45 -0.41 0.77 16.12
C ILE A 45 -0.55 -0.13 14.89
N PHE A 46 -1.44 0.21 13.95
CA PHE A 46 -1.59 -0.51 12.69
C PHE A 46 -0.26 -0.56 11.90
N THR A 47 0.44 0.57 11.82
CA THR A 47 1.71 0.67 11.10
C THR A 47 2.81 -0.16 11.77
N LEU A 48 2.95 -0.08 13.08
CA LEU A 48 3.91 -0.90 13.82
C LEU A 48 3.60 -2.40 13.69
N ALA A 49 2.33 -2.79 13.85
CA ALA A 49 1.91 -4.18 13.74
C ALA A 49 2.19 -4.76 12.35
N THR A 50 1.85 -4.04 11.28
CA THR A 50 2.15 -4.46 9.89
C THR A 50 3.65 -4.51 9.63
N THR A 51 4.42 -3.52 10.12
CA THR A 51 5.90 -3.47 9.98
C THR A 51 6.56 -4.69 10.63
N PHE A 52 6.17 -5.02 11.87
CA PHE A 52 6.73 -6.20 12.55
C PHE A 52 6.23 -7.51 11.94
N SER A 53 4.99 -7.57 11.44
CA SER A 53 4.47 -8.75 10.74
C SER A 53 5.28 -9.06 9.49
N ILE A 54 5.47 -8.09 8.59
CA ILE A 54 6.29 -8.29 7.38
C ILE A 54 7.77 -8.51 7.71
N GLY A 55 8.30 -7.85 8.75
CA GLY A 55 9.67 -8.08 9.22
C GLY A 55 9.89 -9.52 9.72
N LEU A 56 8.91 -10.11 10.39
CA LEU A 56 8.98 -11.52 10.80
C LEU A 56 8.83 -12.47 9.62
N LEU A 57 8.02 -12.14 8.62
CA LEU A 57 7.97 -12.93 7.38
C LEU A 57 9.33 -12.90 6.67
N ALA A 58 9.93 -11.72 6.52
CA ALA A 58 11.24 -11.56 5.91
C ALA A 58 12.34 -12.30 6.70
N TYR A 59 12.26 -12.27 8.02
CA TYR A 59 13.14 -13.07 8.88
C TYR A 59 12.97 -14.57 8.63
N SER A 60 11.73 -15.07 8.50
CA SER A 60 11.46 -16.48 8.18
C SER A 60 12.05 -16.89 6.82
N PHE A 61 12.05 -16.02 5.81
CA PHE A 61 12.79 -16.24 4.57
C PHE A 61 14.31 -16.30 4.79
N ALA A 62 14.86 -15.37 5.57
CA ALA A 62 16.30 -15.29 5.81
C ALA A 62 16.89 -16.52 6.53
N VAL A 63 16.09 -17.19 7.36
CA VAL A 63 16.48 -18.39 8.13
C VAL A 63 15.95 -19.70 7.55
N ASP A 64 15.37 -19.67 6.34
CA ASP A 64 14.85 -20.86 5.66
C ASP A 64 13.79 -21.63 6.49
N ASP A 65 12.85 -20.91 7.09
CA ASP A 65 11.76 -21.51 7.88
C ASP A 65 10.71 -22.17 6.97
N PHE A 66 11.04 -23.35 6.45
CA PHE A 66 10.18 -24.15 5.55
C PHE A 66 8.94 -24.73 6.23
N THR A 67 8.70 -24.44 7.51
CA THR A 67 7.42 -24.75 8.14
C THR A 67 6.30 -23.84 7.67
N LEU A 68 6.64 -22.69 7.06
CA LEU A 68 5.72 -21.82 6.36
C LEU A 68 5.55 -22.25 4.91
N GLU A 69 4.30 -22.41 4.47
CA GLU A 69 3.96 -22.78 3.09
C GLU A 69 4.60 -21.82 2.08
N TYR A 70 4.46 -20.52 2.35
CA TYR A 70 4.95 -19.46 1.48
C TYR A 70 6.48 -19.46 1.37
N VAL A 71 7.21 -19.65 2.48
CA VAL A 71 8.68 -19.73 2.46
C VAL A 71 9.14 -20.99 1.72
N ALA A 72 8.53 -22.14 2.01
CA ALA A 72 8.84 -23.40 1.34
C ALA A 72 8.50 -23.40 -0.16
N ALA A 73 7.56 -22.56 -0.61
CA ALA A 73 7.19 -22.45 -2.01
C ALA A 73 8.09 -21.51 -2.82
N HIS A 74 8.81 -20.58 -2.17
CA HIS A 74 9.49 -19.46 -2.85
C HIS A 74 10.95 -19.23 -2.41
N SER A 75 11.56 -20.16 -1.69
CA SER A 75 12.96 -20.05 -1.23
C SER A 75 13.56 -21.42 -0.93
N ASN A 76 14.88 -21.53 -1.07
CA ASN A 76 15.68 -22.70 -0.70
C ASN A 76 16.96 -22.29 0.03
N SER A 77 17.60 -23.23 0.71
CA SER A 77 18.78 -22.98 1.56
C SER A 77 19.98 -22.39 0.81
N GLN A 78 20.13 -22.70 -0.48
CA GLN A 78 21.24 -22.23 -1.32
C GLN A 78 20.98 -20.86 -1.96
N LEU A 79 19.75 -20.35 -1.90
CA LEU A 79 19.40 -19.05 -2.48
C LEU A 79 20.18 -17.93 -1.76
N PRO A 80 20.85 -17.01 -2.49
CA PRO A 80 21.52 -15.89 -1.86
C PRO A 80 20.57 -15.07 -0.97
N THR A 81 21.06 -14.64 0.20
CA THR A 81 20.21 -14.02 1.24
C THR A 81 19.43 -12.80 0.74
N PHE A 82 19.99 -12.01 -0.17
CA PHE A 82 19.30 -10.84 -0.73
C PHE A 82 18.08 -11.24 -1.57
N PHE A 83 18.12 -12.36 -2.28
CA PHE A 83 16.96 -12.91 -2.99
C PHE A 83 15.96 -13.58 -2.04
N LYS A 84 16.42 -14.19 -0.94
CA LYS A 84 15.52 -14.66 0.14
C LYS A 84 14.72 -13.50 0.71
N MET A 85 15.38 -12.38 1.00
CA MET A 85 14.71 -11.16 1.49
C MET A 85 13.72 -10.63 0.46
N ALA A 86 14.09 -10.59 -0.82
CA ALA A 86 13.21 -10.14 -1.89
C ALA A 86 12.01 -11.08 -2.13
N ALA A 87 12.18 -12.39 -1.89
CA ALA A 87 11.09 -13.37 -1.96
C ALA A 87 9.96 -13.09 -0.96
N THR A 88 10.21 -12.27 0.09
CA THR A 88 9.16 -11.74 0.97
C THR A 88 8.00 -11.11 0.20
N TRP A 89 8.26 -10.51 -0.97
CA TRP A 89 7.23 -9.95 -1.86
C TRP A 89 7.27 -10.53 -3.28
N GLY A 90 7.95 -11.66 -3.47
CA GLY A 90 8.11 -12.31 -4.78
C GLY A 90 6.93 -13.17 -5.21
N GLY A 91 6.10 -13.63 -4.27
CA GLY A 91 4.87 -14.37 -4.52
C GLY A 91 3.63 -13.58 -4.08
N HIS A 92 2.46 -14.18 -4.31
CA HIS A 92 1.18 -13.51 -4.11
C HIS A 92 0.95 -13.09 -2.65
N GLU A 93 1.07 -14.02 -1.68
CA GLU A 93 0.78 -13.77 -0.27
C GLU A 93 1.69 -12.71 0.35
N GLY A 94 2.97 -12.81 0.03
CA GLY A 94 3.98 -11.85 0.48
C GLY A 94 3.80 -10.47 -0.13
N SER A 95 3.51 -10.39 -1.44
CA SER A 95 3.21 -9.13 -2.12
C SER A 95 1.98 -8.42 -1.53
N MET A 96 0.93 -9.17 -1.16
CA MET A 96 -0.25 -8.61 -0.52
C MET A 96 0.04 -8.07 0.89
N LEU A 97 0.90 -8.76 1.67
CA LEU A 97 1.35 -8.22 2.96
C LEU A 97 2.23 -6.98 2.78
N PHE A 98 3.11 -6.95 1.77
CA PHE A 98 3.91 -5.77 1.43
C PHE A 98 3.05 -4.59 0.99
N TRP A 99 1.98 -4.87 0.26
CA TRP A 99 0.98 -3.89 -0.14
C TRP A 99 0.31 -3.24 1.08
N LEU A 100 -0.15 -4.06 2.03
CA LEU A 100 -0.74 -3.60 3.29
C LEU A 100 0.26 -2.76 4.11
N PHE A 101 1.53 -3.20 4.17
CA PHE A 101 2.61 -2.46 4.81
C PHE A 101 2.84 -1.10 4.14
N SER A 102 2.89 -1.05 2.81
CA SER A 102 3.08 0.21 2.07
C SER A 102 1.92 1.18 2.35
N LEU A 103 0.68 0.67 2.38
CA LEU A 103 -0.50 1.46 2.74
C LEU A 103 -0.43 1.98 4.19
N SER A 104 0.12 1.19 5.12
CA SER A 104 0.30 1.60 6.52
C SER A 104 1.31 2.74 6.66
N LEU A 105 2.39 2.74 5.87
CA LEU A 105 3.34 3.86 5.83
C LEU A 105 2.67 5.16 5.38
N TRP A 106 1.84 5.12 4.35
CA TRP A 106 1.07 6.29 3.90
C TRP A 106 0.07 6.77 4.94
N LEU A 107 -0.63 5.84 5.61
CA LEU A 107 -1.53 6.15 6.70
C LEU A 107 -0.81 6.85 7.86
N ALA A 108 0.34 6.32 8.30
CA ALA A 108 1.16 6.95 9.35
C ALA A 108 1.72 8.31 8.92
N ALA A 109 2.19 8.43 7.68
CA ALA A 109 2.68 9.70 7.13
C ALA A 109 1.55 10.74 7.15
N PHE A 110 0.35 10.38 6.66
CA PHE A 110 -0.80 11.27 6.68
C PHE A 110 -1.18 11.68 8.12
N ALA A 111 -1.24 10.72 9.06
CA ALA A 111 -1.51 10.97 10.46
C ALA A 111 -0.49 11.94 11.09
N PHE A 112 0.79 11.75 10.80
CA PHE A 112 1.88 12.56 11.33
C PHE A 112 1.84 14.00 10.80
N PHE A 113 1.81 14.17 9.47
CA PHE A 113 1.87 15.50 8.84
C PHE A 113 0.58 16.31 9.02
N ASN A 114 -0.58 15.67 9.18
CA ASN A 114 -1.87 16.37 9.34
C ASN A 114 -2.34 16.51 10.80
N ARG A 115 -1.53 16.13 11.79
CA ARG A 115 -1.92 16.19 13.21
C ARG A 115 -2.30 17.60 13.71
N LYS A 116 -1.71 18.65 13.11
CA LYS A 116 -1.97 20.05 13.46
C LYS A 116 -3.04 20.71 12.58
N ASN A 117 -3.50 20.03 11.54
CA ASN A 117 -4.53 20.53 10.64
C ASN A 117 -5.91 20.36 11.29
N ASP A 118 -6.98 20.66 10.53
CA ASP A 118 -8.34 20.40 10.98
C ASP A 118 -8.49 18.93 11.42
N ARG A 119 -8.72 18.74 12.72
CA ARG A 119 -8.81 17.43 13.35
C ARG A 119 -9.99 16.64 12.84
N THR A 120 -11.10 17.30 12.52
CA THR A 120 -12.31 16.61 12.04
C THR A 120 -12.08 16.05 10.65
N PHE A 121 -11.58 16.87 9.74
CA PHE A 121 -11.21 16.46 8.38
C PHE A 121 -10.12 15.38 8.38
N SER A 122 -9.09 15.54 9.22
CA SER A 122 -7.98 14.57 9.29
C SER A 122 -8.43 13.24 9.87
N ALA A 123 -9.25 13.24 10.93
CA ALA A 123 -9.79 12.01 11.51
C ALA A 123 -10.77 11.30 10.56
N GLN A 124 -11.59 12.03 9.82
CA GLN A 124 -12.46 11.47 8.78
C GLN A 124 -11.65 10.80 7.66
N SER A 125 -10.59 11.46 7.19
CA SER A 125 -9.69 10.91 6.17
C SER A 125 -8.94 9.67 6.69
N LEU A 126 -8.46 9.69 7.94
CA LEU A 126 -7.83 8.54 8.59
C LEU A 126 -8.78 7.36 8.79
N SER A 127 -10.06 7.63 9.11
CA SER A 127 -11.10 6.60 9.23
C SER A 127 -11.38 5.93 7.89
N LEU A 128 -11.47 6.71 6.80
CA LEU A 128 -11.65 6.17 5.45
C LEU A 128 -10.43 5.36 4.97
N LEU A 129 -9.21 5.83 5.25
CA LEU A 129 -8.00 5.02 5.02
C LEU A 129 -8.02 3.74 5.86
N GLY A 130 -8.42 3.82 7.12
CA GLY A 130 -8.58 2.67 8.01
C GLY A 130 -9.54 1.62 7.45
N LEU A 131 -10.63 2.05 6.80
CA LEU A 131 -11.57 1.14 6.13
C LEU A 131 -10.92 0.41 4.94
N ILE A 132 -10.12 1.12 4.12
CA ILE A 132 -9.37 0.51 3.02
C ILE A 132 -8.36 -0.51 3.58
N CYS A 133 -7.56 -0.10 4.58
CA CYS A 133 -6.61 -0.98 5.28
C CYS A 133 -7.29 -2.22 5.86
N PHE A 134 -8.46 -2.07 6.47
CA PHE A 134 -9.22 -3.17 7.04
C PHE A 134 -9.66 -4.17 5.96
N GLY A 135 -10.15 -3.69 4.82
CA GLY A 135 -10.52 -4.55 3.68
C GLY A 135 -9.35 -5.41 3.19
N PHE A 136 -8.18 -4.80 2.97
CA PHE A 136 -6.96 -5.54 2.59
C PHE A 136 -6.50 -6.51 3.68
N ALA A 137 -6.52 -6.09 4.95
CA ALA A 137 -6.11 -6.95 6.06
C ALA A 137 -7.00 -8.19 6.20
N VAL A 138 -8.33 -8.03 6.06
CA VAL A 138 -9.29 -9.14 6.03
C VAL A 138 -9.02 -10.05 4.84
N PHE A 139 -8.80 -9.49 3.64
CA PHE A 139 -8.45 -10.29 2.47
C PHE A 139 -7.20 -11.16 2.70
N ILE A 140 -6.14 -10.57 3.27
CA ILE A 140 -4.89 -11.29 3.58
C ILE A 140 -5.15 -12.41 4.59
N LEU A 141 -5.89 -12.14 5.66
CA LEU A 141 -6.16 -13.16 6.69
C LEU A 141 -6.87 -14.40 6.16
N PHE A 142 -7.83 -14.23 5.24
CA PHE A 142 -8.70 -15.32 4.80
C PHE A 142 -8.30 -15.95 3.46
N TYR A 143 -7.69 -15.19 2.56
CA TYR A 143 -7.45 -15.62 1.17
C TYR A 143 -5.99 -15.59 0.75
N SER A 144 -5.11 -14.93 1.51
CA SER A 144 -3.75 -14.66 1.06
C SER A 144 -2.76 -14.64 2.23
N ASN A 145 -2.92 -15.56 3.19
CA ASN A 145 -2.19 -15.55 4.45
C ASN A 145 -0.76 -16.11 4.28
N PRO A 146 0.31 -15.28 4.40
CA PRO A 146 1.68 -15.74 4.21
C PRO A 146 2.23 -16.57 5.39
N PHE A 147 1.47 -16.67 6.49
CA PHE A 147 1.85 -17.44 7.68
C PHE A 147 1.21 -18.83 7.74
N GLY A 148 0.64 -19.30 6.61
CA GLY A 148 0.11 -20.65 6.46
C GLY A 148 1.17 -21.71 6.81
N ARG A 149 0.77 -22.72 7.58
CA ARG A 149 1.67 -23.79 8.03
C ARG A 149 1.48 -25.04 7.19
N ILE A 150 2.59 -25.73 6.90
CA ILE A 150 2.58 -27.05 6.27
C ILE A 150 3.13 -28.11 7.22
N PHE A 151 2.50 -29.29 7.21
CA PHE A 151 2.93 -30.44 7.98
C PHE A 151 2.77 -31.74 7.15
N PRO A 152 3.81 -32.60 7.06
CA PRO A 152 5.17 -32.37 7.57
C PRO A 152 5.88 -31.24 6.82
N ALA A 153 6.69 -30.46 7.53
CA ALA A 153 7.52 -29.44 6.90
C ALA A 153 8.57 -30.12 6.00
N PRO A 154 8.75 -29.68 4.75
CA PRO A 154 9.77 -30.23 3.87
C PRO A 154 11.17 -29.90 4.40
N ALA A 155 12.11 -30.80 4.15
CA ALA A 155 13.51 -30.59 4.56
C ALA A 155 14.22 -29.49 3.76
N GLU A 156 13.70 -29.18 2.56
CA GLU A 156 14.22 -28.16 1.66
C GLU A 156 13.04 -27.49 0.92
N GLY A 157 13.15 -26.20 0.69
CA GLY A 157 12.14 -25.44 -0.05
C GLY A 157 12.32 -25.53 -1.57
N ARG A 158 11.34 -24.99 -2.30
CA ARG A 158 11.40 -24.82 -3.75
C ARG A 158 12.23 -23.59 -4.10
N ASP A 159 12.62 -23.47 -5.35
CA ASP A 159 13.35 -22.29 -5.78
C ASP A 159 12.44 -21.06 -5.91
N LEU A 160 13.02 -19.87 -5.74
CA LEU A 160 12.41 -18.65 -6.24
C LEU A 160 12.40 -18.76 -7.77
N ASN A 161 11.30 -18.34 -8.41
CA ASN A 161 11.21 -18.34 -9.88
C ASN A 161 12.51 -17.73 -10.47
N PRO A 162 13.23 -18.44 -11.37
CA PRO A 162 14.52 -17.98 -11.87
C PRO A 162 14.52 -16.55 -12.41
N MET A 163 13.43 -16.13 -13.06
CA MET A 163 13.30 -14.74 -13.56
C MET A 163 13.24 -13.70 -12.45
N LEU A 164 12.80 -14.10 -11.25
CA LEU A 164 12.70 -13.23 -10.07
C LEU A 164 14.01 -13.18 -9.26
N GLN A 165 15.00 -14.02 -9.59
CA GLN A 165 16.34 -13.96 -9.00
C GLN A 165 17.18 -12.87 -9.67
N ASP A 166 16.64 -11.65 -9.65
CA ASP A 166 17.21 -10.48 -10.29
C ASP A 166 17.05 -9.24 -9.40
N VAL A 167 17.98 -8.28 -9.52
CA VAL A 167 17.94 -7.01 -8.77
C VAL A 167 16.67 -6.21 -9.02
N GLY A 168 16.02 -6.39 -10.17
CA GLY A 168 14.71 -5.87 -10.51
C GLY A 168 13.67 -6.19 -9.45
N LEU A 169 13.57 -7.45 -9.00
CA LEU A 169 12.64 -7.86 -7.93
C LEU A 169 12.87 -7.06 -6.63
N ILE A 170 14.12 -6.72 -6.33
CA ILE A 170 14.48 -6.06 -5.07
C ILE A 170 13.93 -4.62 -5.04
N PHE A 171 13.95 -3.92 -6.17
CA PHE A 171 13.66 -2.49 -6.23
C PHE A 171 12.34 -2.14 -6.89
N HIS A 172 11.96 -2.82 -7.97
CA HIS A 172 10.80 -2.46 -8.77
C HIS A 172 9.47 -2.60 -8.01
N PRO A 173 9.10 -3.79 -7.48
CA PRO A 173 7.83 -3.96 -6.78
C PRO A 173 7.66 -3.01 -5.58
N PRO A 174 8.66 -2.80 -4.70
CA PRO A 174 8.55 -1.81 -3.63
C PRO A 174 8.19 -0.40 -4.11
N LEU A 175 8.86 0.09 -5.14
CA LEU A 175 8.62 1.44 -5.66
C LEU A 175 7.25 1.55 -6.34
N LEU A 176 6.88 0.51 -7.10
CA LEU A 176 5.59 0.41 -7.76
C LEU A 176 4.44 0.42 -6.74
N TYR A 177 4.51 -0.42 -5.70
CA TYR A 177 3.49 -0.51 -4.66
C TYR A 177 3.39 0.77 -3.85
N VAL A 178 4.51 1.37 -3.42
CA VAL A 178 4.50 2.67 -2.72
C VAL A 178 3.82 3.74 -3.58
N GLY A 179 4.04 3.75 -4.89
CA GLY A 179 3.39 4.64 -5.83
C GLY A 179 1.87 4.43 -5.92
N TYR A 180 1.42 3.20 -6.18
CA TYR A 180 0.01 2.86 -6.29
C TYR A 180 -0.77 3.19 -5.02
N VAL A 181 -0.33 2.66 -3.88
CA VAL A 181 -1.07 2.79 -2.62
C VAL A 181 -1.09 4.21 -2.08
N GLY A 182 -0.13 5.04 -2.49
CA GLY A 182 -0.09 6.44 -2.10
C GLY A 182 -1.28 7.25 -2.61
N PHE A 183 -1.95 6.81 -3.68
CA PHE A 183 -3.18 7.46 -4.14
C PHE A 183 -4.37 7.24 -3.21
N ALA A 184 -4.33 6.25 -2.32
CA ALA A 184 -5.39 6.02 -1.32
C ALA A 184 -5.57 7.21 -0.37
N VAL A 185 -4.49 7.93 -0.04
CA VAL A 185 -4.56 9.15 0.78
C VAL A 185 -5.41 10.21 0.10
N ASN A 186 -5.19 10.43 -1.19
CA ASN A 186 -5.94 11.41 -1.98
C ASN A 186 -7.40 11.03 -2.11
N PHE A 187 -7.69 9.74 -2.35
CA PHE A 187 -9.06 9.23 -2.37
C PHE A 187 -9.78 9.48 -1.04
N ALA A 188 -9.18 9.13 0.08
CA ALA A 188 -9.77 9.32 1.41
C ALA A 188 -9.99 10.81 1.75
N MET A 189 -9.03 11.67 1.42
CA MET A 189 -9.18 13.13 1.58
C MET A 189 -10.31 13.68 0.72
N SER A 190 -10.55 13.11 -0.47
CA SER A 190 -11.59 13.58 -1.40
C SER A 190 -12.98 13.21 -0.93
N LEU A 191 -13.15 11.97 -0.45
CA LEU A 191 -14.38 11.56 0.21
C LEU A 191 -14.64 12.39 1.47
N SER A 192 -13.62 12.65 2.28
CA SER A 192 -13.72 13.55 3.45
C SER A 192 -14.17 14.96 3.04
N ALA A 193 -13.61 15.52 1.96
CA ALA A 193 -14.01 16.82 1.45
C ALA A 193 -15.47 16.86 0.99
N LEU A 194 -15.94 15.79 0.32
CA LEU A 194 -17.34 15.67 -0.08
C LEU A 194 -18.28 15.59 1.13
N ILE A 195 -17.92 14.81 2.15
CA ILE A 195 -18.70 14.69 3.40
C ILE A 195 -18.84 16.05 4.10
N TYR A 196 -17.79 16.87 4.09
CA TYR A 196 -17.78 18.19 4.73
C TYR A 196 -18.10 19.36 3.79
N ASN A 197 -18.53 19.08 2.55
CA ASN A 197 -18.78 20.09 1.52
C ASN A 197 -17.61 21.09 1.32
N GLN A 198 -16.37 20.62 1.48
CA GLN A 198 -15.19 21.41 1.17
C GLN A 198 -14.97 21.43 -0.35
N SER A 199 -14.73 22.62 -0.90
CA SER A 199 -14.49 22.77 -2.33
C SER A 199 -13.16 22.15 -2.75
N ALA A 200 -13.08 21.65 -3.98
CA ALA A 200 -11.82 21.14 -4.55
C ALA A 200 -10.67 22.15 -4.41
N ARG A 201 -10.95 23.45 -4.51
CA ARG A 201 -9.96 24.52 -4.32
C ARG A 201 -9.37 24.59 -2.91
N GLN A 202 -10.17 24.34 -1.88
CA GLN A 202 -9.70 24.38 -0.48
C GLN A 202 -8.70 23.26 -0.18
N ILE A 203 -8.91 22.09 -0.78
CA ILE A 203 -8.11 20.89 -0.54
C ILE A 203 -6.98 20.69 -1.56
N ALA A 204 -7.02 21.39 -2.70
CA ALA A 204 -6.13 21.17 -3.84
C ALA A 204 -4.64 21.24 -3.45
N ARG A 205 -4.26 22.28 -2.70
CA ARG A 205 -2.87 22.47 -2.26
C ARG A 205 -2.40 21.33 -1.35
N SER A 206 -3.26 20.89 -0.44
CA SER A 206 -2.95 19.79 0.49
C SER A 206 -2.80 18.46 -0.24
N MET A 207 -3.67 18.17 -1.22
CA MET A 207 -3.64 16.94 -2.02
C MET A 207 -2.45 16.89 -2.98
N ARG A 208 -2.08 18.02 -3.59
CA ARG A 208 -1.02 18.07 -4.61
C ARG A 208 0.30 17.46 -4.14
N GLY A 209 0.68 17.69 -2.88
CA GLY A 209 1.89 17.06 -2.31
C GLY A 209 1.81 15.54 -2.30
N TRP A 210 0.68 14.99 -1.84
CA TRP A 210 0.46 13.55 -1.81
C TRP A 210 0.42 12.95 -3.22
N VAL A 211 -0.32 13.55 -4.15
CA VAL A 211 -0.36 13.08 -5.55
C VAL A 211 1.04 13.09 -6.18
N LEU A 212 1.83 14.15 -5.96
CA LEU A 212 3.15 14.27 -6.57
C LEU A 212 4.11 13.18 -6.08
N VAL A 213 4.12 12.90 -4.77
CA VAL A 213 5.00 11.86 -4.21
C VAL A 213 4.57 10.47 -4.69
N SER A 214 3.27 10.16 -4.67
CA SER A 214 2.74 8.89 -5.19
C SER A 214 3.07 8.70 -6.68
N TRP A 215 2.85 9.75 -7.48
CA TRP A 215 3.16 9.75 -8.90
C TRP A 215 4.66 9.61 -9.19
N LEU A 216 5.52 10.22 -8.36
CA LEU A 216 6.98 10.08 -8.48
C LEU A 216 7.42 8.62 -8.25
N PHE A 217 6.97 8.00 -7.15
CA PHE A 217 7.29 6.61 -6.87
C PHE A 217 6.77 5.67 -7.95
N LEU A 218 5.54 5.90 -8.43
CA LEU A 218 4.98 5.13 -9.55
C LEU A 218 5.81 5.32 -10.82
N THR A 219 6.26 6.53 -11.12
CA THR A 219 7.13 6.81 -12.27
C THR A 219 8.44 6.03 -12.20
N ILE A 220 9.11 6.05 -11.04
CA ILE A 220 10.37 5.30 -10.87
C ILE A 220 10.10 3.80 -10.96
N GLY A 221 9.01 3.31 -10.34
CA GLY A 221 8.59 1.92 -10.42
C GLY A 221 8.37 1.47 -11.86
N ILE A 222 7.61 2.23 -12.66
CA ILE A 222 7.36 1.92 -14.08
C ILE A 222 8.66 1.93 -14.89
N VAL A 223 9.53 2.93 -14.71
CA VAL A 223 10.80 3.01 -15.45
C VAL A 223 11.71 1.80 -15.14
N LEU A 224 11.82 1.41 -13.87
CA LEU A 224 12.60 0.24 -13.47
C LEU A 224 11.97 -1.07 -13.94
N GLY A 225 10.64 -1.16 -13.91
CA GLY A 225 9.90 -2.32 -14.40
C GLY A 225 10.11 -2.52 -15.90
N ALA A 226 9.97 -1.44 -16.68
CA ALA A 226 10.19 -1.48 -18.11
C ALA A 226 11.64 -1.80 -18.49
N TRP A 227 12.60 -1.29 -17.72
CA TRP A 227 14.00 -1.67 -17.88
C TRP A 227 14.20 -3.18 -17.65
N TRP A 228 13.66 -3.70 -16.54
CA TRP A 228 13.77 -5.11 -16.19
C TRP A 228 13.10 -6.04 -17.21
N ALA A 229 11.86 -5.76 -17.57
CA ALA A 229 11.11 -6.52 -18.56
C ALA A 229 11.84 -6.53 -19.92
N TYR A 230 12.42 -5.40 -20.32
CA TYR A 230 13.13 -5.30 -21.59
C TYR A 230 14.32 -6.27 -21.68
N TYR A 231 15.16 -6.38 -20.65
CA TYR A 231 16.32 -7.28 -20.73
C TYR A 231 16.01 -8.72 -20.33
N GLU A 232 15.12 -8.96 -19.37
CA GLU A 232 14.83 -10.31 -18.87
C GLU A 232 13.93 -11.06 -19.83
N LEU A 233 12.89 -10.40 -20.34
CA LEU A 233 11.89 -11.03 -21.18
C LEU A 233 12.08 -10.76 -22.67
N GLY A 234 12.93 -9.80 -23.05
CA GLY A 234 13.33 -9.57 -24.44
C GLY A 234 12.17 -9.24 -25.36
N TRP A 235 11.16 -8.53 -24.87
CA TRP A 235 9.85 -8.27 -25.49
C TRP A 235 9.84 -7.51 -26.83
N GLY A 236 10.88 -7.60 -27.63
CA GLY A 236 10.96 -6.95 -28.93
C GLY A 236 11.05 -5.43 -28.87
N GLY A 237 11.09 -4.83 -27.67
CA GLY A 237 11.10 -3.38 -27.49
C GLY A 237 10.68 -2.97 -26.07
N TRP A 238 10.87 -1.69 -25.76
CA TRP A 238 10.23 -1.05 -24.60
C TRP A 238 8.74 -0.90 -24.90
N TRP A 239 7.85 -1.17 -23.94
CA TRP A 239 6.40 -1.02 -24.11
C TRP A 239 5.76 -1.91 -25.18
N PHE A 240 6.29 -3.12 -25.37
CA PHE A 240 5.51 -4.17 -26.01
C PHE A 240 4.32 -4.54 -25.11
N TRP A 241 3.33 -5.30 -25.61
CA TRP A 241 2.08 -5.54 -24.88
C TRP A 241 2.28 -6.23 -23.52
N ASP A 242 2.53 -5.44 -22.45
CA ASP A 242 2.60 -5.92 -21.05
C ASP A 242 1.28 -5.68 -20.37
N PRO A 243 0.57 -6.72 -19.93
CA PRO A 243 -0.51 -6.51 -18.99
C PRO A 243 -0.07 -5.70 -17.75
N VAL A 244 1.15 -5.90 -17.24
CA VAL A 244 1.67 -5.25 -16.03
C VAL A 244 2.07 -3.79 -16.28
N GLU A 245 2.90 -3.50 -17.30
CA GLU A 245 3.21 -2.11 -17.68
C GLU A 245 1.95 -1.33 -18.06
N ASN A 246 1.04 -1.91 -18.85
CA ASN A 246 -0.19 -1.22 -19.24
C ASN A 246 -1.13 -0.98 -18.07
N ALA A 247 -1.26 -1.93 -17.14
CA ALA A 247 -2.03 -1.74 -15.91
C ALA A 247 -1.47 -0.58 -15.08
N SER A 248 -0.14 -0.44 -15.00
CA SER A 248 0.51 0.65 -14.26
C SER A 248 0.45 2.01 -14.95
N LEU A 249 0.35 2.04 -16.28
CA LEU A 249 0.25 3.26 -17.05
C LEU A 249 -1.08 4.00 -16.81
N MET A 250 -2.18 3.28 -16.58
CA MET A 250 -3.51 3.88 -16.39
C MET A 250 -3.57 4.84 -15.17
N PRO A 251 -3.21 4.41 -13.95
CA PRO A 251 -3.16 5.33 -12.81
C PRO A 251 -2.02 6.35 -12.92
N TRP A 252 -0.95 6.06 -13.66
CA TRP A 252 0.09 7.07 -13.93
C TRP A 252 -0.46 8.24 -14.77
N LEU A 253 -1.18 7.95 -15.85
CA LEU A 253 -1.81 8.96 -16.72
C LEU A 253 -2.88 9.76 -15.95
N LEU A 254 -3.69 9.07 -15.14
CA LEU A 254 -4.68 9.72 -14.29
C LEU A 254 -4.03 10.59 -13.22
N GLY A 255 -2.95 10.12 -12.59
CA GLY A 255 -2.17 10.90 -11.64
C GLY A 255 -1.60 12.17 -12.27
N LEU A 256 -1.08 12.06 -13.50
CA LEU A 256 -0.59 13.21 -14.26
C LEU A 256 -1.72 14.20 -14.59
N ALA A 257 -2.86 13.71 -15.07
CA ALA A 257 -4.04 14.55 -15.33
C ALA A 257 -4.54 15.23 -14.05
N LEU A 258 -4.56 14.50 -12.93
CA LEU A 258 -4.93 15.03 -11.63
C LEU A 258 -3.97 16.13 -11.16
N LEU A 259 -2.66 15.97 -11.32
CA LEU A 259 -1.68 17.01 -10.95
C LEU A 259 -1.95 18.33 -11.69
N HIS A 260 -2.20 18.26 -13.00
CA HIS A 260 -2.53 19.45 -13.79
C HIS A 260 -3.87 20.07 -13.37
N SER A 261 -4.88 19.22 -13.14
CA SER A 261 -6.20 19.63 -12.67
C SER A 261 -6.12 20.33 -11.31
N LEU A 262 -5.36 19.78 -10.35
CA LEU A 262 -5.13 20.37 -9.03
C LEU A 262 -4.43 21.73 -9.13
N MET A 263 -3.43 21.88 -9.99
CA MET A 263 -2.72 23.15 -10.18
C MET A 263 -3.63 24.24 -10.76
N ALA A 264 -4.50 23.89 -11.72
CA ALA A 264 -5.46 24.80 -12.29
C ALA A 264 -6.56 25.18 -11.29
N THR A 265 -7.09 24.21 -10.54
CA THR A 265 -8.07 24.40 -9.47
C THR A 265 -7.52 25.29 -8.36
N GLU A 266 -6.29 25.06 -7.91
CA GLU A 266 -5.61 25.86 -6.88
C GLU A 266 -5.48 27.34 -7.31
N LYS A 267 -4.91 27.57 -8.50
CA LYS A 267 -4.56 28.93 -8.98
C LYS A 267 -5.78 29.72 -9.48
N GLN A 268 -6.63 29.09 -10.28
CA GLN A 268 -7.66 29.76 -11.07
C GLN A 268 -9.09 29.36 -10.65
N GLY A 269 -9.27 28.31 -9.85
CA GLY A 269 -10.59 27.81 -9.45
C GLY A 269 -11.36 27.05 -10.55
N VAL A 270 -10.75 26.86 -11.72
CA VAL A 270 -11.30 26.10 -12.85
C VAL A 270 -11.04 24.60 -12.70
N PHE A 271 -11.77 23.75 -13.43
CA PHE A 271 -11.65 22.28 -13.39
C PHE A 271 -11.99 21.58 -12.06
N SER A 272 -12.62 22.26 -11.11
CA SER A 272 -13.01 21.68 -9.81
C SER A 272 -13.79 20.35 -9.93
N TYR A 273 -14.70 20.23 -10.91
CA TYR A 273 -15.43 18.99 -11.19
C TYR A 273 -14.50 17.85 -11.61
N TRP A 274 -13.59 18.11 -12.55
CA TRP A 274 -12.62 17.12 -13.04
C TRP A 274 -11.63 16.71 -11.95
N THR A 275 -11.21 17.64 -11.10
CA THR A 275 -10.37 17.35 -9.93
C THR A 275 -11.08 16.33 -9.03
N THR A 276 -12.33 16.56 -8.65
CA THR A 276 -13.10 15.60 -7.84
C THR A 276 -13.28 14.26 -8.55
N LEU A 277 -13.59 14.26 -9.84
CA LEU A 277 -13.74 13.03 -10.62
C LEU A 277 -12.46 12.19 -10.61
N PHE A 278 -11.32 12.79 -10.96
CA PHE A 278 -10.04 12.07 -11.00
C PHE A 278 -9.63 11.55 -9.63
N LEU A 279 -9.86 12.33 -8.57
CA LEU A 279 -9.58 11.90 -7.20
C LEU A 279 -10.39 10.66 -6.78
N CYS A 280 -11.65 10.56 -7.21
CA CYS A 280 -12.50 9.41 -6.92
C CYS A 280 -12.15 8.18 -7.78
N LEU A 281 -11.73 8.38 -9.03
CA LEU A 281 -11.39 7.29 -9.97
C LEU A 281 -9.99 6.73 -9.77
N LEU A 282 -9.07 7.47 -9.15
CA LEU A 282 -7.67 7.08 -9.07
C LEU A 282 -7.42 5.85 -8.21
N LEU A 283 -8.19 5.66 -7.14
CA LEU A 283 -8.09 4.46 -6.33
C LEU A 283 -8.64 3.26 -7.13
N PRO A 284 -9.90 3.18 -7.58
CA PRO A 284 -10.43 2.00 -8.30
C PRO A 284 -9.68 1.56 -9.57
N LEU A 285 -8.84 2.41 -10.16
CA LEU A 285 -8.05 2.09 -11.35
C LEU A 285 -6.60 1.68 -11.03
N ALA A 286 -6.22 1.74 -9.76
CA ALA A 286 -4.94 1.25 -9.23
C ALA A 286 -5.04 -0.16 -8.60
N TYR A 287 -6.24 -0.77 -8.55
CA TYR A 287 -6.51 -2.09 -7.96
C TYR A 287 -7.45 -2.92 -8.83
#